data_AF-A0A5B8MVC0-F1
#
_entry.id   AF-A0A5B8MVC0-F1
#
_cell.length_a   1.000
_cell.length_b   1.000
_cell.length_c   1.000
_cell.angle_alpha   90.00
_cell.angle_beta   90.00
_cell.angle_gamma   90.00
#
_symmetry.space_group_name_H-M   'P 1'
#
loop_
_entity.id
_entity.type
_entity.pdbx_description
1 polymer ?
#
loop_
_entity_poly.entity_id
_entity_poly.type
_entity_poly.pdbx_seq_one_letter_code
_entity_poly.pdbx_strand_id
1 'polypeptide(L)'
;MTREEGSYVSVVGSLGRDLAACSKWESLKEIEKGKWYRWNIDTPYYEATTRLRVAAAVEDLAASSGPGGSEEAVVGVFDIASEEEWSKLRRGLEGRRDDHEAVETKVVLACLSDPKQSLEKEEDEGGWLSKCYDWCLENGFEYVEASVGSEELDESLTLYGDKQGVSRLVEVLHCHRWPGQTLKERQVRHHHQGEEEEEEEEAPPTSGDPTGDLEDFESLLAKVASARDQSAQLSDEERRKNAEKMLFKIMGHLGIEDEDEEGQEDLKQ
;
A
#
# COMPACT_ATOMS: atom_id res chain seq x y z
N MET A 1 18.17 -10.71 30.29
CA MET A 1 16.74 -10.86 29.97
C MET A 1 16.37 -9.71 29.07
N THR A 2 16.49 -9.90 27.77
CA THR A 2 15.99 -8.95 26.78
C THR A 2 14.47 -8.92 26.94
N ARG A 3 13.91 -7.79 27.36
CA ARG A 3 12.50 -7.52 27.11
C ARG A 3 12.35 -7.63 25.59
N GLU A 4 11.59 -8.60 25.11
CA GLU A 4 10.99 -8.47 23.78
C GLU A 4 10.06 -7.26 23.89
N GLU A 5 10.56 -6.08 23.50
CA GLU A 5 9.72 -4.91 23.29
C GLU A 5 8.83 -5.23 22.08
N GLY A 6 7.66 -5.81 22.33
CA GLY A 6 6.78 -6.22 21.26
C GLY A 6 6.08 -5.01 20.61
N SER A 7 5.94 -5.00 19.30
CA SER A 7 5.11 -4.03 18.58
C SER A 7 3.61 -4.27 18.81
N TYR A 8 2.78 -3.27 18.49
CA TYR A 8 1.33 -3.45 18.39
C TYR A 8 0.63 -2.44 17.47
N VAL A 9 -0.61 -2.77 17.12
CA VAL A 9 -1.58 -1.94 16.40
C VAL A 9 -2.74 -1.58 17.33
N SER A 10 -3.10 -0.31 17.35
CA SER A 10 -4.35 0.13 17.98
C SER A 10 -5.43 0.32 16.92
N VAL A 11 -6.54 -0.40 17.07
CA VAL A 11 -7.78 -0.18 16.31
C VAL A 11 -8.77 0.51 17.22
N VAL A 12 -9.25 1.68 16.82
CA VAL A 12 -10.10 2.51 17.67
C VAL A 12 -11.32 3.05 16.94
N GLY A 13 -12.47 2.92 17.57
CA GLY A 13 -13.73 3.40 17.02
C GLY A 13 -14.90 2.46 17.30
N SER A 14 -16.11 2.97 17.05
CA SER A 14 -17.38 2.26 17.22
C SER A 14 -17.40 0.91 16.48
N LEU A 15 -16.92 0.90 15.24
CA LEU A 15 -16.87 -0.25 14.34
C LEU A 15 -15.54 -1.00 14.37
N GLY A 16 -14.64 -0.64 15.28
CA GLY A 16 -13.35 -1.33 15.43
C GLY A 16 -13.52 -2.81 15.75
N ARG A 17 -14.64 -3.19 16.39
CA ARG A 17 -14.98 -4.59 16.65
C ARG A 17 -15.41 -5.33 15.39
N ASP A 18 -16.25 -4.73 14.57
CA ASP A 18 -16.72 -5.33 13.32
C ASP A 18 -15.56 -5.51 12.34
N LEU A 19 -14.66 -4.51 12.27
CA LEU A 19 -13.41 -4.61 11.51
C LEU A 19 -12.53 -5.77 12.02
N ALA A 20 -12.34 -5.87 13.34
CA ALA A 20 -11.57 -6.93 13.97
C ALA A 20 -12.25 -8.31 13.99
N ALA A 21 -13.50 -8.42 13.54
CA ALA A 21 -14.17 -9.68 13.28
C ALA A 21 -14.20 -10.05 11.79
N CYS A 22 -13.86 -9.11 10.90
CA CYS A 22 -13.83 -9.30 9.45
C CYS A 22 -12.77 -10.34 9.05
N SER A 23 -13.17 -11.29 8.20
CA SER A 23 -12.34 -12.39 7.73
C SER A 23 -11.03 -11.94 7.05
N LYS A 24 -11.04 -10.76 6.43
CA LYS A 24 -9.89 -10.19 5.71
C LYS A 24 -8.83 -9.58 6.63
N TRP A 25 -9.23 -9.14 7.82
CA TRP A 25 -8.39 -8.35 8.73
C TRP A 25 -7.92 -9.16 9.94
N GLU A 26 -8.82 -9.90 10.57
CA GLU A 26 -8.61 -11.06 11.45
C GLU A 26 -10.00 -11.54 11.87
N SER A 27 -10.27 -12.85 11.87
CA SER A 27 -11.55 -13.35 12.41
C SER A 27 -11.43 -13.58 13.93
N LEU A 28 -11.38 -12.49 14.70
CA LEU A 28 -11.44 -12.59 16.16
C LEU A 28 -12.86 -12.88 16.59
N LYS A 29 -13.10 -14.11 17.08
CA LYS A 29 -14.45 -14.58 17.43
C LYS A 29 -15.06 -13.85 18.62
N GLU A 30 -14.25 -13.29 19.52
CA GLU A 30 -14.70 -12.53 20.68
C GLU A 30 -13.72 -11.40 20.99
N ILE A 31 -14.19 -10.15 20.92
CA ILE A 31 -13.41 -8.95 21.28
C ILE A 31 -13.86 -8.46 22.65
N GLU A 32 -13.05 -8.73 23.66
CA GLU A 32 -13.22 -8.20 25.01
C GLU A 32 -12.44 -6.90 25.22
N LYS A 33 -13.02 -6.00 26.03
CA LYS A 33 -12.42 -4.71 26.37
C LYS A 33 -11.09 -4.92 27.10
N GLY A 34 -10.03 -4.26 26.63
CA GLY A 34 -8.71 -4.27 27.27
C GLY A 34 -7.89 -5.54 27.04
N LYS A 35 -8.34 -6.46 26.19
CA LYS A 35 -7.56 -7.63 25.77
C LYS A 35 -6.65 -7.30 24.58
N TRP A 36 -5.58 -8.09 24.49
CA TRP A 36 -4.58 -8.07 23.43
C TRP A 36 -4.72 -9.34 22.61
N TYR A 37 -4.67 -9.20 21.29
CA TYR A 37 -4.77 -10.31 20.35
C TYR A 37 -3.45 -10.43 19.61
N ARG A 38 -3.02 -11.66 19.33
CA ARG A 38 -1.81 -11.90 18.52
C ARG A 38 -2.24 -11.84 17.07
N TRP A 39 -1.54 -11.05 16.26
CA TRP A 39 -1.72 -11.00 14.83
C TRP A 39 -0.44 -11.44 14.13
N ASN A 40 -0.58 -12.43 13.24
CA ASN A 40 0.52 -12.93 12.43
C ASN A 40 0.42 -12.33 11.05
N ILE A 41 1.50 -11.69 10.63
CA ILE A 41 1.65 -11.08 9.33
C ILE A 41 2.45 -12.05 8.50
N ASP A 42 1.86 -12.50 7.40
CA ASP A 42 2.43 -13.47 6.50
C ASP A 42 2.33 -12.93 5.07
N THR A 43 3.43 -12.37 4.58
CA THR A 43 3.53 -11.86 3.21
C THR A 43 4.42 -12.78 2.38
N PRO A 44 4.45 -12.62 1.04
CA PRO A 44 5.42 -13.34 0.21
C PRO A 44 6.89 -13.03 0.54
N TYR A 45 7.17 -11.91 1.21
CA TYR A 45 8.52 -11.40 1.43
C TYR A 45 9.01 -11.54 2.87
N TYR A 46 8.09 -11.52 3.84
CA TYR A 46 8.44 -11.58 5.25
C TYR A 46 7.30 -12.15 6.09
N GLU A 47 7.67 -12.62 7.29
CA GLU A 47 6.73 -12.93 8.36
C GLU A 47 7.02 -12.05 9.57
N ALA A 48 5.97 -11.60 10.25
CA ALA A 48 6.08 -10.91 11.52
C ALA A 48 4.97 -11.37 12.46
N THR A 49 5.20 -11.23 13.76
CA THR A 49 4.13 -11.36 14.76
C THR A 49 4.04 -10.05 15.52
N THR A 50 2.86 -9.46 15.51
CA THR A 50 2.55 -8.27 16.31
C THR A 50 1.30 -8.53 17.15
N ARG A 51 0.80 -7.50 17.82
CA ARG A 51 -0.41 -7.58 18.61
C ARG A 51 -1.43 -6.55 18.16
N LEU A 52 -2.71 -6.90 18.24
CA LEU A 52 -3.81 -5.97 18.06
C LEU A 52 -4.41 -5.61 19.41
N ARG A 53 -4.81 -4.36 19.52
CA ARG A 53 -5.65 -3.86 20.58
C ARG A 53 -6.83 -3.14 19.98
N VAL A 54 -8.04 -3.51 20.40
CA VAL A 54 -9.28 -2.91 19.91
C VAL A 54 -9.96 -2.14 21.04
N ALA A 55 -10.34 -0.89 20.77
CA ALA A 55 -11.05 -0.03 21.71
C ALA A 55 -12.23 0.67 21.02
N ALA A 56 -13.36 0.81 21.72
CA ALA A 56 -14.53 1.50 21.17
C ALA A 56 -14.35 3.04 21.14
N ALA A 57 -13.44 3.56 21.97
CA ALA A 57 -13.13 4.98 22.07
C ALA A 57 -11.63 5.16 22.34
N VAL A 58 -11.07 6.31 21.97
CA VAL A 58 -9.62 6.58 22.12
C VAL A 58 -9.22 6.65 23.59
N GLU A 59 -10.10 7.11 24.47
CA GLU A 59 -9.86 7.20 25.91
C GLU A 59 -9.71 5.81 26.55
N ASP A 60 -10.35 4.79 25.96
CA ASP A 60 -10.19 3.40 26.39
C ASP A 60 -8.79 2.84 26.04
N LEU A 61 -8.03 3.51 25.17
CA LEU A 61 -6.63 3.17 24.89
C LEU A 61 -5.69 3.58 26.05
N ALA A 62 -6.00 4.62 26.81
CA ALA A 62 -5.15 5.01 27.95
C ALA A 62 -5.33 4.08 29.18
N ALA A 63 -6.50 3.46 29.31
CA ALA A 63 -6.89 2.74 30.54
C ALA A 63 -6.28 1.33 30.70
N SER A 64 -5.71 0.73 29.65
CA SER A 64 -5.09 -0.59 29.73
C SER A 64 -3.58 -0.49 29.61
N SER A 65 -2.87 -0.79 30.69
CA SER A 65 -1.44 -1.04 30.66
C SER A 65 -1.20 -2.31 29.81
N GLY A 66 -0.64 -2.15 28.63
CA GLY A 66 -0.30 -3.28 27.77
C GLY A 66 0.86 -4.11 28.31
N PRO A 67 1.13 -5.28 27.70
CA PRO A 67 2.30 -6.12 27.99
C PRO A 67 3.69 -5.47 27.74
N GLY A 68 3.77 -4.14 27.60
CA GLY A 68 4.95 -3.40 27.14
C GLY A 68 5.10 -3.45 25.61
N GLY A 69 5.69 -2.41 25.01
CA GLY A 69 5.82 -2.30 23.55
C GLY A 69 5.67 -0.89 22.99
N SER A 70 6.07 -0.70 21.72
CA SER A 70 5.78 0.50 20.92
C SER A 70 4.50 0.32 20.09
N GLU A 71 3.74 1.40 19.96
CA GLU A 71 2.62 1.50 19.02
C GLU A 71 3.24 1.71 17.63
N GLU A 72 3.05 0.75 16.72
CA GLU A 72 3.62 0.80 15.36
C GLU A 72 2.61 1.28 14.33
N ALA A 73 1.31 1.04 14.59
CA ALA A 73 0.24 1.53 13.75
C ALA A 73 -1.00 1.92 14.56
N VAL A 74 -1.71 2.94 14.08
CA VAL A 74 -3.03 3.35 14.60
C VAL A 74 -4.05 3.35 13.48
N VAL A 75 -5.20 2.73 13.73
CA VAL A 75 -6.33 2.64 12.81
C VAL A 75 -7.56 3.22 13.49
N GLY A 76 -7.96 4.42 13.09
CA GLY A 76 -9.22 5.03 13.48
C GLY A 76 -10.35 4.53 12.59
N VAL A 77 -11.50 4.17 13.17
CA VAL A 77 -12.65 3.61 12.44
C VAL A 77 -13.91 4.36 12.84
N PHE A 78 -14.74 4.76 11.88
CA PHE A 78 -16.03 5.40 12.16
C PHE A 78 -17.07 5.03 11.10
N ASP A 79 -18.36 5.12 11.46
CA ASP A 79 -19.45 5.01 10.49
C ASP A 79 -19.56 6.32 9.69
N ILE A 80 -19.42 6.25 8.37
CA ILE A 80 -19.53 7.40 7.48
C ILE A 80 -20.90 8.06 7.54
N ALA A 81 -21.94 7.35 7.98
CA ALA A 81 -23.27 7.91 8.19
C ALA A 81 -23.34 8.87 9.40
N SER A 82 -22.29 8.97 10.21
CA SER A 82 -22.27 9.67 11.49
C SER A 82 -21.09 10.63 11.64
N GLU A 83 -21.30 11.90 11.25
CA GLU A 83 -20.33 12.98 11.49
C GLU A 83 -20.00 13.15 13.00
N GLU A 84 -20.93 12.78 13.89
CA GLU A 84 -20.70 12.78 15.33
C GLU A 84 -19.63 11.75 15.75
N GLU A 85 -19.64 10.55 15.14
CA GLU A 85 -18.62 9.54 15.37
C GLU A 85 -17.25 10.01 14.88
N TRP A 86 -17.19 10.58 13.68
CA TRP A 86 -15.98 11.22 13.17
C TRP A 86 -15.45 12.28 14.14
N SER A 87 -16.32 13.18 14.60
CA SER A 87 -15.94 14.26 15.53
C SER A 87 -15.37 13.73 16.85
N LYS A 88 -15.91 12.63 17.37
CA LYS A 88 -15.39 11.96 18.57
C LYS A 88 -14.05 11.30 18.31
N LEU A 89 -13.94 10.54 17.22
CA LEU A 89 -12.70 9.87 16.81
C LEU A 89 -11.57 10.88 16.61
N ARG A 90 -11.81 11.90 15.79
CA ARG A 90 -10.87 12.99 15.51
C ARG A 90 -10.38 13.65 16.79
N ARG A 91 -11.29 14.06 17.69
CA ARG A 91 -10.93 14.68 18.96
C ARG A 91 -10.05 13.76 19.82
N GLY A 92 -10.35 12.46 19.81
CA GLY A 92 -9.53 11.47 20.52
C GLY A 92 -8.12 11.35 19.92
N LEU A 93 -8.01 11.26 18.60
CA LEU A 93 -6.72 11.21 17.89
C LEU A 93 -5.90 12.49 18.10
N GLU A 94 -6.53 13.67 18.05
CA GLU A 94 -5.90 14.96 18.36
C GLU A 94 -5.40 15.00 19.81
N GLY A 95 -6.19 14.47 20.76
CA GLY A 95 -5.81 14.39 22.17
C GLY A 95 -4.61 13.49 22.46
N ARG A 96 -4.28 12.57 21.53
CA ARG A 96 -3.11 11.67 21.58
C ARG A 96 -2.06 12.00 20.52
N ARG A 97 -2.08 13.21 19.96
CA ARG A 97 -1.17 13.60 18.87
C ARG A 97 0.30 13.36 19.22
N ASP A 98 0.72 13.69 20.44
CA ASP A 98 2.09 13.50 20.91
C ASP A 98 2.46 12.00 21.01
N ASP A 99 1.52 11.15 21.42
CA ASP A 99 1.72 9.69 21.44
C ASP A 99 1.87 9.13 20.01
N HIS A 100 1.11 9.69 19.07
CA HIS A 100 1.07 9.26 17.68
C HIS A 100 2.17 9.88 16.82
N GLU A 101 2.96 10.83 17.32
CA GLU A 101 4.02 11.47 16.53
C GLU A 101 5.06 10.45 16.05
N ALA A 102 5.40 9.47 16.89
CA ALA A 102 6.35 8.41 16.58
C ALA A 102 5.75 7.21 15.82
N VAL A 103 4.42 7.15 15.66
CA VAL A 103 3.74 6.06 14.96
C VAL A 103 3.90 6.28 13.46
N GLU A 104 4.54 5.33 12.75
CA GLU A 104 4.82 5.48 11.31
C GLU A 104 3.57 5.24 10.45
N THR A 105 2.74 4.26 10.81
CA THR A 105 1.56 3.89 10.02
C THR A 105 0.28 4.40 10.67
N LYS A 106 -0.43 5.32 10.01
CA LYS A 106 -1.66 5.94 10.52
C LYS A 106 -2.76 5.84 9.48
N VAL A 107 -3.89 5.24 9.84
CA VAL A 107 -5.02 5.04 8.92
C VAL A 107 -6.31 5.50 9.57
N VAL A 108 -7.16 6.18 8.80
CA VAL A 108 -8.56 6.43 9.13
C VAL A 108 -9.41 5.65 8.12
N LEU A 109 -10.24 4.75 8.64
CA LEU A 109 -11.14 3.92 7.88
C LEU A 109 -12.58 4.42 8.06
N ALA A 110 -13.15 4.95 6.99
CA ALA A 110 -14.55 5.36 6.92
C ALA A 110 -15.40 4.16 6.47
N CYS A 111 -16.24 3.64 7.36
CA CYS A 111 -17.08 2.49 7.07
C CYS A 111 -18.36 2.92 6.36
N LEU A 112 -18.63 2.33 5.19
CA LEU A 112 -19.82 2.60 4.38
C LEU A 112 -20.77 1.40 4.38
N SER A 113 -22.06 1.71 4.38
CA SER A 113 -23.14 0.72 4.19
C SER A 113 -23.86 0.88 2.85
N ASP A 114 -23.70 2.03 2.20
CA ASP A 114 -24.23 2.32 0.86
C ASP A 114 -23.12 3.03 0.04
N PRO A 115 -22.81 2.58 -1.18
CA PRO A 115 -21.79 3.21 -2.04
C PRO A 115 -22.05 4.70 -2.33
N LYS A 116 -23.29 5.18 -2.20
CA LYS A 116 -23.63 6.61 -2.35
C LYS A 116 -23.05 7.49 -1.25
N GLN A 117 -22.60 6.90 -0.14
CA GLN A 117 -21.97 7.63 0.96
C GLN A 117 -20.50 7.95 0.69
N SER A 118 -19.90 7.34 -0.34
CA SER A 118 -18.50 7.55 -0.71
C SER A 118 -18.21 9.02 -0.96
N LEU A 119 -17.01 9.45 -0.55
CA LEU A 119 -16.46 10.77 -0.83
C LEU A 119 -16.46 11.07 -2.32
N GLU A 120 -16.22 10.07 -3.17
CA GLU A 120 -16.24 10.25 -4.63
C GLU A 120 -17.66 10.57 -5.16
N LYS A 121 -18.70 10.17 -4.42
CA LYS A 121 -20.10 10.39 -4.78
C LYS A 121 -20.70 11.60 -4.06
N GLU A 122 -19.93 12.32 -3.25
CA GLU A 122 -20.38 13.52 -2.56
C GLU A 122 -20.70 14.63 -3.57
N GLU A 123 -21.95 15.10 -3.59
CA GLU A 123 -22.39 16.18 -4.49
C GLU A 123 -21.97 17.57 -3.98
N ASP A 124 -21.67 17.69 -2.68
CA ASP A 124 -21.33 18.94 -2.01
C ASP A 124 -19.81 19.14 -1.93
N GLU A 125 -19.26 19.92 -2.87
CA GLU A 125 -17.85 20.31 -2.81
C GLU A 125 -17.56 21.07 -1.49
N GLY A 126 -16.72 20.50 -0.64
CA GLY A 126 -16.39 21.06 0.68
C GLY A 126 -17.34 20.63 1.80
N GLY A 127 -18.12 19.58 1.57
CA GLY A 127 -18.86 18.86 2.60
C GLY A 127 -17.96 18.35 3.75
N TRP A 128 -18.58 17.83 4.80
CA TRP A 128 -17.84 17.43 6.00
C TRP A 128 -16.91 16.24 5.74
N LEU A 129 -17.23 15.40 4.75
CA LEU A 129 -16.41 14.25 4.39
C LEU A 129 -15.16 14.69 3.63
N SER A 130 -15.27 15.66 2.71
CA SER A 130 -14.12 16.36 2.15
C SER A 130 -13.22 16.96 3.23
N LYS A 131 -13.80 17.60 4.27
CA LYS A 131 -13.01 18.13 5.40
C LYS A 131 -12.37 17.03 6.25
N CYS A 132 -13.00 15.86 6.35
CA CYS A 132 -12.44 14.68 7.01
C CYS A 132 -11.21 14.19 6.24
N TYR A 133 -11.33 14.04 4.92
CA TYR A 133 -10.25 13.65 4.03
C TYR A 133 -9.06 14.62 4.11
N ASP A 134 -9.33 15.94 4.00
CA ASP A 134 -8.30 16.98 4.14
C ASP A 134 -7.58 16.89 5.49
N TRP A 135 -8.34 16.70 6.57
CA TRP A 135 -7.74 16.53 7.90
C TRP A 135 -6.84 15.30 7.98
N CYS A 136 -7.22 14.19 7.34
CA CYS A 136 -6.39 12.98 7.30
C CYS A 136 -5.05 13.28 6.61
N LEU A 137 -5.08 13.90 5.43
CA LEU A 137 -3.88 14.31 4.71
C LEU A 137 -2.99 15.24 5.53
N GLU A 138 -3.56 16.29 6.13
CA GLU A 138 -2.83 17.27 6.93
C GLU A 138 -2.15 16.66 8.16
N ASN A 139 -2.70 15.57 8.70
CA ASN A 139 -2.19 14.91 9.90
C ASN A 139 -1.42 13.61 9.61
N GLY A 140 -1.20 13.30 8.33
CA GLY A 140 -0.43 12.12 7.89
C GLY A 140 -1.16 10.80 8.12
N PHE A 141 -2.50 10.82 8.12
CA PHE A 141 -3.32 9.62 8.08
C PHE A 141 -3.70 9.28 6.63
N GLU A 142 -3.59 8.01 6.27
CA GLU A 142 -4.20 7.50 5.05
C GLU A 142 -5.71 7.35 5.28
N TYR A 143 -6.51 7.96 4.41
CA TYR A 143 -7.97 7.82 4.41
C TYR A 143 -8.37 6.63 3.53
N VAL A 144 -9.13 5.69 4.09
CA VAL A 144 -9.59 4.49 3.40
C VAL A 144 -11.11 4.35 3.55
N GLU A 145 -11.78 4.06 2.44
CA GLU A 145 -13.19 3.68 2.44
C GLU A 145 -13.34 2.17 2.51
N ALA A 146 -14.19 1.64 3.38
CA ALA A 146 -14.39 0.19 3.49
C ALA A 146 -15.80 -0.20 3.93
N SER A 147 -16.20 -1.44 3.66
CA SER A 147 -17.46 -2.00 4.16
C SER A 147 -17.21 -3.26 4.97
N VAL A 148 -17.35 -3.15 6.29
CA VAL A 148 -17.22 -4.31 7.20
C VAL A 148 -18.47 -5.18 7.22
N GLY A 149 -19.61 -4.68 6.73
CA GLY A 149 -20.90 -5.38 6.71
C GLY A 149 -21.23 -6.10 5.41
N SER A 150 -20.49 -5.84 4.32
CA SER A 150 -20.75 -6.41 3.00
C SER A 150 -19.45 -6.58 2.20
N GLU A 151 -19.01 -7.83 2.03
CA GLU A 151 -17.79 -8.16 1.28
C GLU A 151 -17.88 -7.76 -0.20
N GLU A 152 -19.05 -7.95 -0.82
CA GLU A 152 -19.30 -7.56 -2.22
C GLU A 152 -19.18 -6.04 -2.40
N LEU A 153 -19.72 -5.26 -1.45
CA LEU A 153 -19.56 -3.81 -1.48
C LEU A 153 -18.08 -3.45 -1.31
N ASP A 154 -17.43 -3.98 -0.26
CA ASP A 154 -16.03 -3.70 0.07
C ASP A 154 -15.08 -3.91 -1.11
N GLU A 155 -15.26 -5.00 -1.86
CA GLU A 155 -14.43 -5.33 -3.03
C GLU A 155 -14.65 -4.42 -4.24
N SER A 156 -15.81 -3.77 -4.32
CA SER A 156 -16.18 -2.87 -5.42
C SER A 156 -15.79 -1.41 -5.18
N LEU A 157 -15.36 -1.07 -3.95
CA LEU A 157 -15.05 0.30 -3.58
C LEU A 157 -13.80 0.81 -4.30
N THR A 158 -13.92 2.01 -4.84
CA THR A 158 -12.81 2.78 -5.41
C THR A 158 -12.90 4.22 -4.92
N LEU A 159 -11.76 4.86 -4.71
CA LEU A 159 -11.67 6.28 -4.39
C LEU A 159 -10.61 6.91 -5.29
N TYR A 160 -11.02 7.86 -6.12
CA TYR A 160 -10.15 8.50 -7.11
C TYR A 160 -9.46 7.51 -8.07
N GLY A 161 -10.15 6.41 -8.39
CA GLY A 161 -9.65 5.33 -9.25
C GLY A 161 -8.82 4.25 -8.53
N ASP A 162 -8.42 4.48 -7.28
CA ASP A 162 -7.67 3.49 -6.49
C ASP A 162 -8.62 2.53 -5.78
N LYS A 163 -8.24 1.24 -5.75
CA LYS A 163 -8.99 0.20 -5.05
C LYS A 163 -9.00 0.46 -3.54
N GLN A 164 -10.18 0.36 -2.94
CA GLN A 164 -10.41 0.59 -1.52
C GLN A 164 -10.81 -0.72 -0.80
N GLY A 165 -11.35 -0.61 0.40
CA GLY A 165 -11.85 -1.71 1.20
C GLY A 165 -10.91 -2.15 2.31
N VAL A 166 -11.33 -3.15 3.08
CA VAL A 166 -10.53 -3.75 4.16
C VAL A 166 -9.20 -4.31 3.60
N SER A 167 -9.20 -4.75 2.34
CA SER A 167 -7.96 -5.19 1.66
C SER A 167 -6.90 -4.09 1.57
N ARG A 168 -7.31 -2.83 1.34
CA ARG A 168 -6.39 -1.70 1.29
C ARG A 168 -5.73 -1.45 2.64
N LEU A 169 -6.52 -1.53 3.72
CA LEU A 169 -6.00 -1.43 5.08
C LEU A 169 -4.96 -2.53 5.38
N VAL A 170 -5.23 -3.79 4.96
CA VAL A 170 -4.28 -4.90 5.12
C VAL A 170 -2.99 -4.65 4.33
N GLU A 171 -3.07 -4.14 3.10
CA GLU A 171 -1.91 -3.77 2.30
C GLU A 171 -1.05 -2.72 2.98
N VAL A 172 -1.67 -1.66 3.52
CA VAL A 172 -0.96 -0.60 4.25
C VAL A 172 -0.19 -1.21 5.43
N LEU A 173 -0.82 -2.07 6.22
CA LEU A 173 -0.13 -2.72 7.34
C LEU A 173 0.93 -3.75 6.89
N HIS A 174 0.73 -4.43 5.77
CA HIS A 174 1.73 -5.33 5.19
C HIS A 174 2.94 -4.57 4.63
N CYS A 175 2.79 -3.30 4.26
CA CYS A 175 3.90 -2.44 3.84
C CYS A 175 4.67 -1.84 5.04
N HIS A 176 4.10 -1.89 6.24
CA HIS A 176 4.79 -1.44 7.45
C HIS A 176 6.03 -2.30 7.75
N ARG A 177 7.10 -1.68 8.26
CA ARG A 177 8.35 -2.37 8.60
C ARG A 177 8.29 -2.82 10.06
N TRP A 178 7.80 -4.03 10.29
CA TRP A 178 7.56 -4.51 11.64
C TRP A 178 8.86 -4.79 12.40
N PRO A 179 8.97 -4.33 13.67
CA PRO A 179 10.04 -4.76 14.55
C PRO A 179 10.07 -6.29 14.68
N GLY A 180 11.23 -6.89 14.43
CA GLY A 180 11.39 -8.35 14.49
C GLY A 180 10.85 -9.13 13.28
N GLN A 181 10.50 -8.46 12.17
CA GLN A 181 10.14 -9.19 10.95
C GLN A 181 11.29 -10.06 10.43
N THR A 182 10.95 -11.26 9.97
CA THR A 182 11.90 -12.21 9.36
C THR A 182 11.65 -12.27 7.87
N LEU A 183 12.66 -11.96 7.06
CA LEU A 183 12.57 -12.04 5.60
C LEU A 183 12.53 -13.50 5.16
N LYS A 184 11.63 -13.81 4.23
CA LYS A 184 11.58 -15.11 3.58
C LYS A 184 12.69 -15.21 2.54
N GLU A 185 13.32 -16.38 2.46
CA GLU A 185 14.24 -16.68 1.38
C GLU A 185 13.47 -16.65 0.05
N ARG A 186 13.92 -15.81 -0.88
CA ARG A 186 13.33 -15.71 -2.21
C ARG A 186 13.48 -17.05 -2.91
N GLN A 187 12.37 -17.77 -3.10
CA GLN A 187 12.34 -18.89 -4.04
C GLN A 187 12.51 -18.30 -5.45
N VAL A 188 13.72 -18.42 -6.01
CA VAL A 188 13.96 -18.15 -7.42
C VAL A 188 13.14 -19.17 -8.21
N ARG A 189 11.94 -18.79 -8.64
CA ARG A 189 11.15 -19.59 -9.57
C ARG A 189 11.87 -19.53 -10.92
N HIS A 190 12.76 -20.48 -11.18
CA HIS A 190 13.18 -20.80 -12.55
C HIS A 190 11.94 -21.32 -13.28
N HIS A 191 11.21 -20.44 -13.97
CA HIS A 191 10.35 -20.89 -15.06
C HIS A 191 11.29 -21.33 -16.19
N HIS A 192 11.62 -22.62 -16.22
CA HIS A 192 12.03 -23.30 -17.44
C HIS A 192 10.84 -24.18 -17.83
N GLN A 193 9.93 -23.63 -18.63
CA GLN A 193 9.09 -24.44 -19.51
C GLN A 193 9.83 -24.43 -20.84
N GLY A 194 10.24 -25.63 -21.27
CA GLY A 194 11.12 -25.80 -22.41
C GLY A 194 10.37 -25.78 -23.73
N GLU A 195 11.12 -25.46 -24.76
CA GLU A 195 11.03 -26.11 -26.07
C GLU A 195 12.47 -26.37 -26.53
N GLU A 196 12.69 -27.59 -27.02
CA GLU A 196 13.94 -28.05 -27.62
C GLU A 196 14.03 -27.47 -29.04
N GLU A 197 15.03 -26.64 -29.32
CA GLU A 197 15.64 -26.57 -30.64
C GLU A 197 17.17 -26.60 -30.48
N GLU A 198 17.76 -27.68 -30.99
CA GLU A 198 19.20 -27.85 -31.16
C GLU A 198 19.67 -26.94 -32.30
N GLU A 199 20.39 -25.86 -31.98
CA GLU A 199 21.46 -25.35 -32.86
C GLU A 199 22.74 -25.18 -32.03
N GLU A 200 23.76 -25.94 -32.43
CA GLU A 200 25.14 -25.79 -31.95
C GLU A 200 25.68 -24.40 -32.33
N GLU A 201 25.86 -23.51 -31.36
CA GLU A 201 26.96 -22.55 -31.41
C GLU A 201 27.52 -22.28 -30.00
N GLU A 202 28.84 -22.16 -29.93
CA GLU A 202 29.69 -22.37 -28.75
C GLU A 202 29.29 -21.60 -27.48
N ALA A 203 29.28 -22.30 -26.34
CA ALA A 203 29.21 -21.67 -25.02
C ALA A 203 30.48 -20.86 -24.71
N PRO A 204 30.39 -19.56 -24.34
CA PRO A 204 31.46 -18.91 -23.60
C PRO A 204 31.31 -19.21 -22.09
N PRO A 205 32.43 -19.16 -21.33
CA PRO A 205 32.52 -19.75 -20.00
C PRO A 205 31.64 -19.04 -18.98
N THR A 206 31.01 -19.84 -18.13
CA THR A 206 30.37 -19.40 -16.88
C THR A 206 31.43 -18.84 -15.93
N SER A 207 31.75 -17.56 -16.06
CA SER A 207 32.45 -16.78 -15.05
C SER A 207 32.08 -15.31 -15.22
N GLY A 208 31.01 -14.88 -14.57
CA GLY A 208 30.55 -13.50 -14.61
C GLY A 208 29.64 -13.21 -13.43
N ASP A 209 30.15 -12.39 -12.52
CA ASP A 209 29.47 -11.73 -11.42
C ASP A 209 28.11 -11.14 -11.87
N PRO A 210 26.97 -11.30 -11.14
CA PRO A 210 25.66 -10.73 -11.51
C PRO A 210 25.60 -9.19 -11.41
N THR A 211 26.75 -8.54 -11.28
CA THR A 211 26.94 -7.08 -11.26
C THR A 211 27.06 -6.46 -12.65
N GLY A 212 27.41 -7.25 -13.69
CA GLY A 212 27.65 -6.73 -15.04
C GLY A 212 26.42 -6.10 -15.71
N ASP A 213 25.24 -6.71 -15.56
CA ASP A 213 23.99 -6.18 -16.15
C ASP A 213 23.49 -4.90 -15.45
N LEU A 214 23.88 -4.70 -14.18
CA LEU A 214 23.56 -3.49 -13.42
C LEU A 214 24.47 -2.32 -13.82
N GLU A 215 25.74 -2.57 -14.13
CA GLU A 215 26.68 -1.55 -14.59
C GLU A 215 26.29 -0.99 -15.98
N ASP A 216 25.77 -1.84 -16.87
CA ASP A 216 25.27 -1.41 -18.18
C ASP A 216 23.99 -0.57 -18.07
N PHE A 217 23.11 -0.91 -17.11
CA PHE A 217 21.90 -0.14 -16.82
C PHE A 217 22.22 1.19 -16.11
N GLU A 218 23.15 1.21 -15.15
CA GLU A 218 23.64 2.44 -14.51
C GLU A 218 24.34 3.36 -15.52
N SER A 219 25.12 2.80 -16.45
CA SER A 219 25.74 3.52 -17.56
C SER A 219 24.69 4.15 -18.49
N LEU A 220 23.57 3.47 -18.72
CA LEU A 220 22.43 4.02 -19.47
C LEU A 220 21.73 5.15 -18.72
N LEU A 221 21.46 5.00 -17.43
CA LEU A 221 20.85 6.06 -16.60
C LEU A 221 21.76 7.29 -16.48
N ALA A 222 23.07 7.09 -16.35
CA ALA A 222 24.06 8.17 -16.38
C ALA A 222 24.07 8.91 -17.72
N LYS A 223 23.90 8.20 -18.84
CA LYS A 223 23.75 8.81 -20.18
C LYS A 223 22.44 9.57 -20.32
N VAL A 224 21.33 9.08 -19.76
CA VAL A 224 20.04 9.80 -19.72
C VAL A 224 20.13 11.07 -18.88
N ALA A 225 20.80 11.01 -17.72
CA ALA A 225 21.03 12.18 -16.87
C ALA A 225 21.92 13.23 -17.55
N SER A 226 23.00 12.81 -18.21
CA SER A 226 23.88 13.71 -18.97
C SER A 226 23.17 14.33 -20.18
N ALA A 227 22.34 13.55 -20.88
CA ALA A 227 21.55 14.06 -22.00
C ALA A 227 20.45 15.03 -21.55
N ARG A 228 19.89 14.87 -20.34
CA ARG A 228 18.94 15.82 -19.73
C ARG A 228 19.60 17.16 -19.43
N ASP A 229 20.82 17.17 -18.90
CA ASP A 229 21.58 18.40 -18.65
C ASP A 229 21.95 19.15 -19.94
N GLN A 230 22.26 18.41 -21.01
CA GLN A 230 22.55 19.00 -22.33
C GLN A 230 21.27 19.45 -23.06
N SER A 231 20.12 18.87 -22.76
CA SER A 231 18.84 19.18 -23.39
C SER A 231 18.23 20.52 -22.94
N ALA A 232 18.70 21.10 -21.83
CA ALA A 232 18.27 22.42 -21.37
C ALA A 232 18.53 23.55 -22.40
N GLN A 233 19.42 23.33 -23.37
CA GLN A 233 19.76 24.26 -24.46
C GLN A 233 19.11 23.93 -25.81
N LEU A 234 18.40 22.80 -25.93
CA LEU A 234 17.74 22.36 -27.17
C LEU A 234 16.31 22.88 -27.26
N SER A 235 15.75 22.96 -28.48
CA SER A 235 14.35 23.29 -28.71
C SER A 235 13.41 22.14 -28.30
N ASP A 236 12.14 22.43 -27.99
CA ASP A 236 11.18 21.42 -27.50
C ASP A 236 10.95 20.26 -28.49
N GLU A 237 11.04 20.53 -29.80
CA GLU A 237 10.90 19.50 -30.84
C GLU A 237 12.08 18.51 -30.83
N GLU A 238 13.31 19.01 -30.64
CA GLU A 238 14.52 18.18 -30.54
C GLU A 238 14.54 17.39 -29.22
N ARG A 239 14.05 17.99 -28.12
CA ARG A 239 13.90 17.30 -26.83
C ARG A 239 12.95 16.11 -26.95
N ARG A 240 11.81 16.30 -27.63
CA ARG A 240 10.82 15.25 -27.84
C ARG A 240 11.39 14.09 -28.64
N LYS A 241 12.09 14.38 -29.75
CA LYS A 241 12.71 13.35 -30.60
C LYS A 241 13.82 12.57 -29.89
N ASN A 242 14.60 13.26 -29.05
CA ASN A 242 15.64 12.61 -28.25
C ASN A 242 15.04 11.72 -27.15
N ALA A 243 13.98 12.17 -26.48
CA ALA A 243 13.26 11.38 -25.49
C ALA A 243 12.64 10.11 -26.08
N GLU A 244 12.02 10.24 -27.27
CA GLU A 244 11.46 9.12 -28.02
C GLU A 244 12.55 8.08 -28.36
N LYS A 245 13.70 8.52 -28.87
CA LYS A 245 14.82 7.62 -29.18
C LYS A 245 15.39 6.92 -27.93
N MET A 246 15.40 7.60 -26.77
CA MET A 246 15.82 6.99 -25.51
C MET A 246 14.81 5.97 -25.01
N LEU A 247 13.51 6.26 -25.17
CA LEU A 247 12.44 5.36 -24.78
C LEU A 247 12.52 4.04 -25.54
N PHE A 248 12.67 4.07 -26.86
CA PHE A 248 12.85 2.86 -27.68
C PHE A 248 14.08 2.05 -27.26
N LYS A 249 15.18 2.72 -26.91
CA LYS A 249 16.40 2.05 -26.47
C LYS A 249 16.24 1.40 -25.09
N ILE A 250 15.46 2.00 -24.20
CA ILE A 250 15.13 1.46 -22.89
C ILE A 250 14.19 0.25 -23.06
N MET A 251 13.13 0.38 -23.86
CA MET A 251 12.17 -0.70 -24.13
C MET A 251 12.83 -1.94 -24.74
N GLY A 252 13.72 -1.74 -25.73
CA GLY A 252 14.49 -2.85 -26.32
C GLY A 252 15.47 -3.52 -25.35
N HIS A 253 15.91 -2.84 -24.29
CA HIS A 253 16.77 -3.45 -23.26
C HIS A 253 15.96 -4.15 -22.15
N LEU A 254 14.70 -3.78 -21.97
CA LEU A 254 13.75 -4.42 -21.06
C LEU A 254 13.01 -5.61 -21.69
N GLY A 255 13.28 -5.92 -22.96
CA GLY A 255 12.63 -7.02 -23.69
C GLY A 255 11.13 -6.82 -23.90
N ILE A 256 10.68 -5.56 -23.93
CA ILE A 256 9.30 -5.22 -24.27
C ILE A 256 9.26 -5.13 -25.80
N GLU A 257 8.87 -6.23 -26.46
CA GLU A 257 8.61 -6.23 -27.89
C GLU A 257 7.20 -5.69 -28.16
N ASP A 258 7.08 -4.84 -29.18
CA ASP A 258 5.80 -4.27 -29.63
C ASP A 258 4.97 -5.39 -30.29
N GLU A 259 3.95 -5.90 -29.60
CA GLU A 259 2.85 -6.63 -30.24
C GLU A 259 1.94 -5.61 -30.97
N ASP A 260 1.80 -5.82 -32.29
CA ASP A 260 0.81 -5.30 -33.24
C ASP A 260 1.09 -3.97 -34.00
N GLU A 261 1.80 -4.09 -35.13
CA GLU A 261 1.47 -3.34 -36.37
C GLU A 261 1.44 -4.30 -37.59
N GLU A 262 0.45 -5.19 -37.67
CA GLU A 262 0.01 -5.76 -38.94
C GLU A 262 -1.41 -5.28 -39.28
N GLY A 263 -1.48 -4.34 -40.23
CA GLY A 263 -2.73 -3.82 -40.77
C GLY A 263 -2.54 -2.82 -41.91
N GLN A 264 -1.67 -3.11 -42.88
CA GLN A 264 -1.63 -2.34 -44.13
C GLN A 264 -2.52 -2.96 -45.21
N GLU A 265 -3.47 -2.14 -45.65
CA GLU A 265 -3.92 -1.93 -47.03
C GLU A 265 -4.23 -3.13 -47.92
N ASP A 266 -5.51 -3.30 -48.26
CA ASP A 266 -5.90 -3.57 -49.65
C ASP A 266 -7.37 -3.19 -49.89
N LEU A 267 -7.61 -2.06 -50.57
CA LEU A 267 -8.75 -1.86 -51.48
C LEU A 267 -8.56 -0.56 -52.28
N LYS A 268 -7.80 -0.67 -53.37
CA LYS A 268 -8.01 0.10 -54.59
C LYS A 268 -8.54 -0.82 -55.67
N GLN A 269 -9.83 -0.73 -55.96
CA GLN A 269 -10.39 -0.59 -57.31
C GLN A 269 -11.88 -0.26 -57.24
#